data_AF-A0A956D1S2-F1
#
_entry.id   AF-A0A956D1S2-F1
#
_cell.length_a   1.000
_cell.length_b   1.000
_cell.length_c   1.000
_cell.angle_alpha   90.00
_cell.angle_beta   90.00
_cell.angle_gamma   90.00
#
_symmetry.space_group_name_H-M   'P 1'
#
loop_
_entity.id
_entity.type
_entity.pdbx_description
1 polymer ?
#
loop_
_entity_poly.entity_id
_entity_poly.type
_entity_poly.pdbx_seq_one_letter_code
_entity_poly.pdbx_strand_id
1 'polypeptide(L)'
;MSRQVGFRDHLIGLTIAAAYVALLLASSAELGMSRDEGFYVEAANRYAAWFEQLADDSSAAMSREGVQRGWEYNHEHPSLVKSAFALFHLAQQKWDLFPTPSMGYRFAGMLSAGLLLWLIYIFGARAYGRQVGLFAAFAFALMPRIFYHSQLDCFDVPITLALTAVAYCWWRSLADWRWVIVLGIVYGLALETKHNAWTIPAILWVHWVFVVLGRRDRGGDAGLKRGVFVTFSILGPLLALYATFHFGVLAPVLATEPSLDFQLVGSPVLALLPIPLYLVITVLLARWARARRWTRFVPWGLLAMAVLGPLIFVGLWPWMWFDTAARFREYAGFHLNHVHYNMAYLGENYFAPPMPVSYPWVMTLFTVPLVTVVLALSGIGVRLRAMLPPGVLERVWPVGKAEPDSSRTDVLLFGMALAPLVVISMPWTPIFGGTKHWFPSYPFLALFAGIAFVFVARAVRERLPAKVPMTPYTARVATACLLLAPGAIETVHSHPFGLSHYTYAAGGVPGAADYGMNRQFWGFTT
;
A
#
# COMPACT_ATOMS: atom_id res chain seq x y z
N MET A 1 17.32 17.61 -4.81
CA MET A 1 16.31 18.67 -4.61
C MET A 1 15.01 18.19 -5.22
N SER A 2 13.92 18.11 -4.46
CA SER A 2 12.59 17.73 -4.98
C SER A 2 12.16 18.73 -6.05
N ARG A 3 11.72 18.26 -7.23
CA ARG A 3 11.23 19.14 -8.29
C ARG A 3 9.96 19.84 -7.84
N GLN A 4 9.81 21.13 -8.19
CA GLN A 4 8.60 21.87 -7.87
C GLN A 4 7.41 21.32 -8.65
N VAL A 5 6.41 20.87 -7.90
CA VAL A 5 5.07 20.54 -8.36
C VAL A 5 4.13 21.63 -7.85
N GLY A 6 3.41 22.25 -8.78
CA GLY A 6 2.52 23.38 -8.49
C GLY A 6 1.05 23.02 -8.68
N PHE A 7 0.19 24.04 -8.61
CA PHE A 7 -1.26 23.88 -8.78
C PHE A 7 -1.63 23.19 -10.11
N ARG A 8 -0.99 23.56 -11.22
CA ARG A 8 -1.23 22.98 -12.54
C ARG A 8 -1.00 21.46 -12.58
N ASP A 9 -0.01 20.98 -11.84
CA ASP A 9 0.26 19.54 -11.77
C ASP A 9 -0.86 18.84 -10.99
N HIS A 10 -1.27 19.39 -9.85
CA HIS A 10 -2.40 18.84 -9.11
C HIS A 10 -3.68 18.82 -9.97
N LEU A 11 -3.93 19.85 -10.77
CA LEU A 11 -5.04 19.87 -11.71
C LEU A 11 -4.93 18.75 -12.75
N ILE A 12 -3.76 18.57 -13.40
CA ILE A 12 -3.53 17.47 -14.35
C ILE A 12 -3.79 16.11 -13.70
N GLY A 13 -3.24 15.87 -12.51
CA GLY A 13 -3.45 14.61 -11.80
C GLY A 13 -4.92 14.38 -11.43
N LEU A 14 -5.64 15.43 -11.03
CA LEU A 14 -7.07 15.34 -10.70
C LEU A 14 -7.92 15.12 -11.95
N THR A 15 -7.54 15.69 -13.10
CA THR A 15 -8.18 15.38 -14.38
C THR A 15 -7.99 13.91 -14.76
N ILE A 16 -6.78 13.35 -14.56
CA ILE A 16 -6.53 11.91 -14.77
C ILE A 16 -7.39 11.08 -13.82
N ALA A 17 -7.46 11.46 -12.54
CA ALA A 17 -8.29 10.79 -11.55
C ALA A 17 -9.76 10.78 -11.95
N ALA A 18 -10.32 11.95 -12.29
CA ALA A 18 -11.71 12.10 -12.69
C ALA A 18 -12.04 11.33 -13.98
N ALA A 19 -11.16 11.40 -14.99
CA ALA A 19 -11.33 10.66 -16.23
C ALA A 19 -11.30 9.14 -16.00
N TYR A 20 -10.44 8.66 -15.10
CA TYR A 20 -10.40 7.24 -14.76
C TYR A 20 -11.64 6.80 -14.00
N VAL A 21 -12.11 7.58 -13.01
CA VAL A 21 -13.37 7.29 -12.31
C VAL A 21 -14.55 7.24 -13.30
N ALA A 22 -14.63 8.18 -14.24
CA ALA A 22 -15.66 8.17 -15.27
C ALA A 22 -15.59 6.91 -16.17
N LEU A 23 -14.38 6.49 -16.54
CA LEU A 23 -14.16 5.25 -17.28
C LEU A 23 -14.64 4.03 -16.48
N LEU A 24 -14.27 3.93 -15.20
CA LEU A 24 -14.66 2.82 -14.33
C LEU A 24 -16.18 2.76 -14.14
N LEU A 25 -16.84 3.90 -13.95
CA LEU A 25 -18.30 3.98 -13.87
C LEU A 25 -18.95 3.44 -15.15
N ALA A 26 -18.45 3.87 -16.31
CA ALA A 26 -18.98 3.47 -17.62
C ALA A 26 -18.79 1.97 -17.91
N SER A 27 -17.73 1.34 -17.39
CA SER A 27 -17.44 -0.08 -17.62
C SER A 27 -17.94 -1.02 -16.51
N SER A 28 -18.39 -0.50 -15.36
CA SER A 28 -18.69 -1.34 -14.20
C SER A 28 -19.99 -2.16 -14.29
N ALA A 29 -20.90 -1.80 -15.21
CA ALA A 29 -22.21 -2.41 -15.33
C ALA A 29 -22.17 -3.88 -15.76
N GLU A 30 -21.11 -4.30 -16.46
CA GLU A 30 -20.93 -5.67 -16.96
C GLU A 30 -20.31 -6.61 -15.93
N LEU A 31 -19.85 -6.09 -14.78
CA LEU A 31 -19.19 -6.90 -13.75
C LEU A 31 -20.22 -7.58 -12.85
N GLY A 32 -20.17 -8.91 -12.84
CA GLY A 32 -20.80 -9.73 -11.79
C GLY A 32 -20.24 -9.40 -10.40
N MET A 33 -21.03 -9.69 -9.36
CA MET A 33 -20.58 -9.53 -7.98
C MET A 33 -19.69 -10.70 -7.57
N SER A 34 -18.50 -10.37 -7.10
CA SER A 34 -17.49 -11.32 -6.66
C SER A 34 -17.73 -11.75 -5.21
N ARG A 35 -17.05 -12.81 -4.76
CA ARG A 35 -17.24 -13.38 -3.41
C ARG A 35 -17.07 -12.35 -2.29
N ASP A 36 -15.98 -11.58 -2.25
CA ASP A 36 -15.75 -10.69 -1.11
C ASP A 36 -16.69 -9.47 -1.12
N GLU A 37 -17.13 -9.00 -2.29
CA GLU A 37 -18.14 -7.93 -2.41
C GLU A 37 -19.43 -8.30 -1.65
N GLY A 38 -19.88 -9.56 -1.71
CA GLY A 38 -21.05 -9.99 -0.94
C GLY A 38 -20.91 -9.77 0.58
N PHE A 39 -19.75 -10.09 1.16
CA PHE A 39 -19.48 -9.82 2.57
C PHE A 39 -19.39 -8.32 2.87
N TYR A 40 -18.84 -7.54 1.95
CA TYR A 40 -18.64 -6.10 2.16
C TYR A 40 -19.92 -5.28 1.97
N VAL A 41 -20.81 -5.68 1.05
CA VAL A 41 -22.17 -5.15 0.90
C VAL A 41 -22.97 -5.37 2.17
N GLU A 42 -22.97 -6.59 2.72
CA GLU A 42 -23.70 -6.90 3.97
C GLU A 42 -23.16 -6.07 5.15
N ALA A 43 -21.84 -5.94 5.27
CA ALA A 43 -21.26 -5.09 6.30
C ALA A 43 -21.61 -3.60 6.10
N ALA A 44 -21.58 -3.12 4.86
CA ALA A 44 -21.95 -1.75 4.51
C ALA A 44 -23.42 -1.45 4.84
N ASN A 45 -24.35 -2.39 4.61
CA ASN A 45 -25.76 -2.24 4.99
C ASN A 45 -25.93 -2.05 6.50
N ARG A 46 -25.20 -2.83 7.30
CA ARG A 46 -25.25 -2.72 8.78
C ARG A 46 -24.66 -1.40 9.26
N TYR A 47 -23.58 -0.94 8.63
CA TYR A 47 -22.94 0.32 8.97
C TYR A 47 -23.84 1.49 8.56
N ALA A 48 -24.53 1.39 7.43
CA ALA A 48 -25.52 2.36 6.96
C ALA A 48 -26.68 2.49 7.97
N ALA A 49 -27.28 1.38 8.39
CA ALA A 49 -28.31 1.38 9.42
C ALA A 49 -27.83 1.96 10.76
N TRP A 50 -26.57 1.70 11.14
CA TRP A 50 -25.98 2.32 12.32
C TRP A 50 -25.77 3.83 12.16
N PHE A 51 -25.36 4.31 10.97
CA PHE A 51 -25.23 5.75 10.70
C PHE A 51 -26.58 6.47 10.70
N GLU A 52 -27.63 5.84 10.19
CA GLU A 52 -29.01 6.35 10.30
C GLU A 52 -29.45 6.41 11.77
N GLN A 53 -29.23 5.33 12.54
CA GLN A 53 -29.52 5.33 13.97
C GLN A 53 -28.71 6.39 14.73
N LEU A 54 -27.45 6.62 14.35
CA LEU A 54 -26.62 7.66 14.95
C LEU A 54 -27.20 9.06 14.72
N ALA A 55 -27.80 9.29 13.55
CA ALA A 55 -28.44 10.56 13.22
C ALA A 55 -29.77 10.75 13.94
N ASP A 56 -30.54 9.67 14.13
CA ASP A 56 -31.88 9.71 14.73
C ASP A 56 -31.86 9.64 16.27
N ASP A 57 -31.08 8.71 16.84
CA ASP A 57 -30.88 8.52 18.28
C ASP A 57 -29.41 8.13 18.57
N SER A 58 -28.58 9.16 18.72
CA SER A 58 -27.16 8.98 19.00
C SER A 58 -26.89 8.23 20.31
N SER A 59 -27.78 8.32 21.31
CA SER A 59 -27.58 7.62 22.58
C SER A 59 -27.74 6.11 22.41
N ALA A 60 -28.76 5.70 21.64
CA ALA A 60 -28.97 4.29 21.32
C ALA A 60 -27.89 3.74 20.38
N ALA A 61 -27.46 4.49 19.36
CA ALA A 61 -26.41 4.05 18.44
C ALA A 61 -25.05 3.86 19.14
N MET A 62 -24.72 4.73 20.08
CA MET A 62 -23.45 4.70 20.83
C MET A 62 -23.50 3.72 22.03
N SER A 63 -24.65 3.10 22.32
CA SER A 63 -24.75 2.04 23.33
C SER A 63 -23.94 0.80 22.91
N ARG A 64 -23.60 -0.05 23.88
CA ARG A 64 -22.90 -1.32 23.62
C ARG A 64 -23.66 -2.18 22.59
N GLU A 65 -24.98 -2.26 22.75
CA GLU A 65 -25.89 -3.01 21.88
C GLU A 65 -25.99 -2.38 20.49
N GLY A 66 -26.06 -1.05 20.40
CA GLY A 66 -26.07 -0.32 19.13
C GLY A 66 -24.79 -0.57 18.34
N VAL A 67 -23.63 -0.42 18.99
CA VAL A 67 -22.33 -0.69 18.37
C VAL A 67 -22.19 -2.15 17.97
N GLN A 68 -22.58 -3.11 18.82
CA GLN A 68 -22.50 -4.53 18.48
C GLN A 68 -23.40 -4.85 17.27
N ARG A 69 -24.63 -4.34 17.23
CA ARG A 69 -25.54 -4.59 16.11
C ARG A 69 -24.98 -4.08 14.77
N GLY A 70 -24.38 -2.89 14.77
CA GLY A 70 -23.83 -2.27 13.57
C GLY A 70 -22.51 -2.88 13.12
N TRP A 71 -21.59 -3.15 14.05
CA TRP A 71 -20.17 -3.33 13.73
C TRP A 71 -19.61 -4.74 13.95
N GLU A 72 -20.41 -5.67 14.49
CA GLU A 72 -19.97 -7.06 14.76
C GLU A 72 -19.72 -7.86 13.49
N TYR A 73 -20.52 -7.66 12.45
CA TYR A 73 -20.36 -8.41 11.22
C TYR A 73 -19.10 -7.99 10.46
N ASN A 74 -18.34 -8.98 10.00
CA ASN A 74 -17.09 -8.80 9.30
C ASN A 74 -16.03 -7.97 10.08
N HIS A 75 -16.02 -8.04 11.41
CA HIS A 75 -15.06 -7.31 12.26
C HIS A 75 -13.61 -7.80 12.11
N GLU A 76 -13.38 -8.86 11.33
CA GLU A 76 -12.04 -9.29 10.93
C GLU A 76 -11.38 -8.30 9.98
N HIS A 77 -12.12 -7.33 9.43
CA HIS A 77 -11.57 -6.27 8.61
C HIS A 77 -11.85 -4.88 9.18
N PRO A 78 -10.86 -3.97 9.13
CA PRO A 78 -11.02 -2.59 9.59
C PRO A 78 -12.14 -1.82 8.91
N SER A 79 -12.55 -0.72 9.53
CA SER A 79 -13.87 -0.15 9.31
C SER A 79 -13.96 0.84 8.14
N LEU A 80 -12.88 1.57 7.83
CA LEU A 80 -12.93 2.78 6.99
C LEU A 80 -13.52 2.53 5.61
N VAL A 81 -13.10 1.46 4.94
CA VAL A 81 -13.54 1.17 3.57
C VAL A 81 -15.02 0.77 3.55
N LYS A 82 -15.46 -0.06 4.50
CA LYS A 82 -16.87 -0.45 4.65
C LYS A 82 -17.75 0.73 5.05
N SER A 83 -17.25 1.63 5.89
CA SER A 83 -17.91 2.90 6.21
C SER A 83 -18.08 3.77 4.97
N ALA A 84 -17.07 3.83 4.09
CA ALA A 84 -17.20 4.55 2.83
C ALA A 84 -18.23 3.91 1.89
N PHE A 85 -18.25 2.58 1.78
CA PHE A 85 -19.30 1.86 1.02
C PHE A 85 -20.70 2.16 1.56
N ALA A 86 -20.87 2.13 2.88
CA ALA A 86 -22.14 2.44 3.54
C ALA A 86 -22.61 3.87 3.25
N LEU A 87 -21.71 4.86 3.35
CA LEU A 87 -22.05 6.27 3.12
C LEU A 87 -22.43 6.54 1.66
N PHE A 88 -21.73 5.95 0.68
CA PHE A 88 -22.12 6.08 -0.72
C PHE A 88 -23.37 5.28 -1.07
N HIS A 89 -23.62 4.15 -0.39
CA HIS A 89 -24.88 3.44 -0.48
C HIS A 89 -26.06 4.29 0.00
N LEU A 90 -25.95 4.93 1.18
CA LEU A 90 -26.97 5.87 1.67
C LEU A 90 -27.19 7.05 0.72
N ALA A 91 -26.10 7.59 0.16
CA ALA A 91 -26.18 8.66 -0.83
C ALA A 91 -26.91 8.21 -2.12
N GLN A 92 -26.65 6.97 -2.58
CA GLN A 92 -27.37 6.37 -3.70
C GLN A 92 -28.86 6.20 -3.38
N GLN A 93 -29.22 5.69 -2.20
CA GLN A 93 -30.63 5.54 -1.82
C GLN A 93 -31.36 6.89 -1.75
N LYS A 94 -30.67 7.94 -1.29
CA LYS A 94 -31.28 9.25 -1.08
C LYS A 94 -31.40 10.09 -2.36
N TRP A 95 -30.43 9.97 -3.28
CA TRP A 95 -30.31 10.88 -4.42
C TRP A 95 -30.26 10.19 -5.78
N ASP A 96 -30.32 8.86 -5.84
CA ASP A 96 -30.26 8.06 -7.07
C ASP A 96 -29.08 8.46 -7.99
N LEU A 97 -27.87 8.49 -7.40
CA LEU A 97 -26.65 9.04 -8.02
C LEU A 97 -26.17 8.25 -9.25
N PHE A 98 -26.43 6.95 -9.29
CA PHE A 98 -25.89 6.01 -10.27
C PHE A 98 -26.99 5.14 -10.90
N PRO A 99 -26.80 4.67 -12.15
CA PRO A 99 -27.80 3.84 -12.85
C PRO A 99 -28.13 2.51 -12.18
N THR A 100 -27.20 1.93 -11.40
CA THR A 100 -27.44 0.67 -10.69
C THR A 100 -27.10 0.80 -9.20
N PRO A 101 -27.86 0.13 -8.30
CA PRO A 101 -27.60 0.20 -6.86
C PRO A 101 -26.21 -0.30 -6.46
N SER A 102 -25.66 -1.29 -7.18
CA SER A 102 -24.32 -1.85 -6.91
C SER A 102 -23.20 -0.82 -7.10
N MET A 103 -23.37 0.15 -8.01
CA MET A 103 -22.39 1.24 -8.17
C MET A 103 -22.27 2.11 -6.92
N GLY A 104 -23.34 2.25 -6.13
CA GLY A 104 -23.30 2.97 -4.85
C GLY A 104 -22.27 2.38 -3.88
N TYR A 105 -22.14 1.05 -3.83
CA TYR A 105 -21.12 0.38 -3.02
C TYR A 105 -19.73 0.49 -3.65
N ARG A 106 -19.64 0.24 -4.96
CA ARG A 106 -18.36 0.19 -5.71
C ARG A 106 -17.68 1.55 -5.84
N PHE A 107 -18.43 2.65 -5.77
CA PHE A 107 -17.92 3.99 -6.04
C PHE A 107 -16.74 4.40 -5.14
N ALA A 108 -16.72 3.99 -3.86
CA ALA A 108 -15.58 4.30 -2.98
C ALA A 108 -14.27 3.65 -3.47
N GLY A 109 -14.36 2.43 -4.01
CA GLY A 109 -13.24 1.72 -4.65
C GLY A 109 -12.75 2.48 -5.89
N MET A 110 -13.68 2.90 -6.76
CA MET A 110 -13.37 3.68 -7.96
C MET A 110 -12.70 5.02 -7.63
N LEU A 111 -13.24 5.75 -6.64
CA LEU A 111 -12.67 7.00 -6.16
C LEU A 111 -11.25 6.79 -5.61
N SER A 112 -11.03 5.72 -4.86
CA SER A 112 -9.69 5.34 -4.37
C SER A 112 -8.72 5.08 -5.52
N ALA A 113 -9.19 4.45 -6.60
CA ALA A 113 -8.39 4.19 -7.79
C ALA A 113 -7.98 5.50 -8.49
N GLY A 114 -8.92 6.44 -8.68
CA GLY A 114 -8.62 7.77 -9.23
C GLY A 114 -7.62 8.55 -8.38
N LEU A 115 -7.83 8.60 -7.06
CA LEU A 115 -6.92 9.26 -6.12
C LEU A 115 -5.52 8.63 -6.12
N LEU A 116 -5.43 7.30 -6.31
CA LEU A 116 -4.16 6.60 -6.44
C LEU A 116 -3.42 7.03 -7.72
N LEU A 117 -4.10 7.20 -8.86
CA LEU A 117 -3.47 7.72 -10.08
C LEU A 117 -2.94 9.14 -9.91
N TRP A 118 -3.72 10.02 -9.26
CA TRP A 118 -3.27 11.36 -8.90
C TRP A 118 -2.01 11.30 -8.04
N LEU A 119 -1.99 10.42 -7.03
CA LEU A 119 -0.86 10.30 -6.13
C LEU A 119 0.39 9.74 -6.82
N ILE A 120 0.26 8.70 -7.66
CA ILE A 120 1.35 8.15 -8.47
C ILE A 120 1.95 9.24 -9.35
N TYR A 121 1.10 10.01 -10.05
CA TYR A 121 1.54 11.12 -10.88
C TYR A 121 2.30 12.17 -10.06
N ILE A 122 1.74 12.64 -8.95
CA ILE A 122 2.36 13.67 -8.12
C ILE A 122 3.67 13.19 -7.50
N PHE A 123 3.73 11.94 -7.03
CA PHE A 123 4.95 11.37 -6.46
C PHE A 123 6.04 11.28 -7.53
N GLY A 124 5.75 10.69 -8.69
CA GLY A 124 6.69 10.61 -9.81
C GLY A 124 7.13 11.98 -10.34
N ALA A 125 6.20 12.94 -10.42
CA ALA A 125 6.49 14.30 -10.86
C ALA A 125 7.49 15.01 -9.93
N ARG A 126 7.34 14.84 -8.61
CA ARG A 126 8.24 15.44 -7.61
C ARG A 126 9.59 14.74 -7.53
N ALA A 127 9.60 13.41 -7.62
CA ALA A 127 10.81 12.60 -7.47
C ALA A 127 11.70 12.64 -8.73
N TYR A 128 11.11 12.43 -9.92
CA TYR A 128 11.89 12.25 -11.16
C TYR A 128 11.44 13.13 -12.32
N GLY A 129 10.24 13.71 -12.25
CA GLY A 129 9.72 14.67 -13.22
C GLY A 129 8.38 14.26 -13.83
N ARG A 130 7.65 15.25 -14.37
CA ARG A 130 6.26 15.10 -14.85
C ARG A 130 6.06 13.93 -15.82
N GLN A 131 7.04 13.66 -16.69
CA GLN A 131 6.97 12.57 -17.66
C GLN A 131 6.98 11.20 -16.98
N VAL A 132 7.80 11.02 -15.94
CA VAL A 132 7.84 9.79 -15.14
C VAL A 132 6.51 9.58 -14.45
N GLY A 133 5.98 10.63 -13.80
CA GLY A 133 4.69 10.57 -13.12
C GLY A 133 3.53 10.23 -14.07
N LEU A 134 3.46 10.86 -15.25
CA LEU A 134 2.38 10.61 -16.22
C LEU A 134 2.43 9.18 -16.72
N PHE A 135 3.61 8.73 -17.17
CA PHE A 135 3.75 7.37 -17.68
C PHE A 135 3.45 6.32 -16.60
N ALA A 136 3.94 6.53 -15.37
CA ALA A 136 3.67 5.63 -14.25
C ALA A 136 2.18 5.51 -13.93
N ALA A 137 1.45 6.64 -13.89
CA ALA A 137 0.02 6.62 -13.63
C ALA A 137 -0.76 5.83 -14.70
N PHE A 138 -0.47 6.07 -15.99
CA PHE A 138 -1.13 5.32 -17.07
C PHE A 138 -0.70 3.85 -17.12
N ALA A 139 0.58 3.55 -16.91
CA ALA A 139 1.06 2.16 -16.87
C ALA A 139 0.42 1.35 -15.74
N PHE A 140 0.13 1.99 -14.60
CA PHE A 140 -0.61 1.38 -13.50
C PHE A 140 -2.11 1.22 -13.81
N ALA A 141 -2.74 2.27 -14.34
CA ALA A 141 -4.17 2.26 -14.69
C ALA A 141 -4.53 1.19 -15.74
N LEU A 142 -3.59 0.91 -16.65
CA LEU A 142 -3.76 -0.04 -17.76
C LEU A 142 -3.25 -1.45 -17.42
N MET A 143 -3.05 -1.78 -16.13
CA MET A 143 -2.81 -3.16 -15.74
C MET A 143 -4.17 -3.88 -15.63
N PRO A 144 -4.40 -4.99 -16.35
CA PRO A 144 -5.73 -5.63 -16.44
C PRO A 144 -6.37 -5.94 -15.09
N ARG A 145 -5.61 -6.54 -14.17
CA ARG A 145 -6.10 -6.87 -12.82
C ARG A 145 -6.34 -5.61 -11.97
N ILE A 146 -5.53 -4.56 -12.11
CA ILE A 146 -5.78 -3.30 -11.40
C ILE A 146 -7.04 -2.63 -11.91
N PHE A 147 -7.25 -2.60 -13.23
CA PHE A 147 -8.45 -2.04 -13.84
C PHE A 147 -9.72 -2.78 -13.35
N TYR A 148 -9.68 -4.11 -13.31
CA TYR A 148 -10.78 -4.91 -12.76
C TYR A 148 -11.02 -4.63 -11.27
N HIS A 149 -9.99 -4.75 -10.42
CA HIS A 149 -10.13 -4.52 -8.98
C HIS A 149 -10.49 -3.06 -8.61
N SER A 150 -10.26 -2.09 -9.51
CA SER A 150 -10.67 -0.70 -9.33
C SER A 150 -12.19 -0.50 -9.40
N GLN A 151 -12.93 -1.49 -9.91
CA GLN A 151 -14.38 -1.44 -10.09
C GLN A 151 -15.15 -2.21 -9.01
N LEU A 152 -14.46 -2.89 -8.10
CA LEU A 152 -15.07 -3.72 -7.07
C LEU A 152 -15.23 -2.94 -5.76
N ASP A 153 -16.24 -3.27 -4.95
CA ASP A 153 -16.33 -2.84 -3.55
C ASP A 153 -15.39 -3.68 -2.67
N CYS A 154 -14.09 -3.60 -2.95
CA CYS A 154 -13.06 -4.39 -2.27
C CYS A 154 -11.94 -3.50 -1.72
N PHE A 155 -11.16 -4.09 -0.82
CA PHE A 155 -10.13 -3.37 -0.05
C PHE A 155 -8.81 -3.17 -0.80
N ASP A 156 -8.62 -3.85 -1.94
CA ASP A 156 -7.31 -4.03 -2.56
C ASP A 156 -6.75 -2.76 -3.21
N VAL A 157 -7.60 -1.97 -3.86
CA VAL A 157 -7.20 -0.66 -4.39
C VAL A 157 -7.16 0.42 -3.29
N PRO A 158 -8.14 0.50 -2.37
CA PRO A 158 -8.05 1.38 -1.19
C PRO A 158 -6.78 1.19 -0.37
N ILE A 159 -6.36 -0.05 -0.09
CA ILE A 159 -5.12 -0.28 0.65
C ILE A 159 -3.88 0.10 -0.16
N THR A 160 -3.89 -0.14 -1.47
CA THR A 160 -2.81 0.29 -2.36
C THR A 160 -2.67 1.82 -2.35
N LEU A 161 -3.79 2.56 -2.36
CA LEU A 161 -3.80 4.01 -2.13
C LEU A 161 -3.22 4.38 -0.77
N ALA A 162 -3.73 3.78 0.31
CA ALA A 162 -3.31 4.13 1.67
C ALA A 162 -1.81 3.90 1.89
N LEU A 163 -1.27 2.76 1.44
CA LEU A 163 0.16 2.45 1.58
C LEU A 163 1.04 3.33 0.68
N THR A 164 0.57 3.69 -0.51
CA THR A 164 1.24 4.68 -1.37
C THR A 164 1.24 6.07 -0.71
N ALA A 165 0.14 6.45 -0.05
CA ALA A 165 0.00 7.71 0.68
C ALA A 165 0.91 7.75 1.91
N VAL A 166 1.04 6.65 2.65
CA VAL A 166 1.99 6.52 3.76
C VAL A 166 3.42 6.69 3.25
N ALA A 167 3.82 6.00 2.18
CA ALA A 167 5.16 6.12 1.60
C ALA A 167 5.45 7.56 1.13
N TYR A 168 4.47 8.21 0.48
CA TYR A 168 4.59 9.60 0.06
C TYR A 168 4.70 10.56 1.26
N CYS A 169 3.86 10.42 2.27
CA CYS A 169 3.90 11.26 3.47
C CYS A 169 5.19 11.05 4.25
N TRP A 170 5.67 9.81 4.36
CA TRP A 170 6.97 9.47 4.91
C TRP A 170 8.09 10.21 4.18
N TRP A 171 8.14 10.07 2.85
CA TRP A 171 9.12 10.74 2.00
C TRP A 171 9.13 12.27 2.19
N ARG A 172 7.94 12.87 2.32
CA ARG A 172 7.77 14.31 2.57
C ARG A 172 8.18 14.72 3.99
N SER A 173 7.91 13.88 4.99
CA SER A 173 8.27 14.12 6.39
C SER A 173 9.77 14.21 6.63
N LEU A 174 10.58 13.59 5.76
CA LEU A 174 12.04 13.69 5.81
C LEU A 174 12.55 15.10 5.50
N ALA A 175 11.76 15.91 4.78
CA ALA A 175 12.11 17.27 4.37
C ALA A 175 11.32 18.35 5.13
N ASP A 176 10.09 18.06 5.55
CA ASP A 176 9.19 19.02 6.20
C ASP A 176 8.46 18.36 7.38
N TRP A 177 8.69 18.86 8.58
CA TRP A 177 8.16 18.31 9.83
C TRP A 177 6.63 18.30 9.89
N ARG A 178 5.95 19.19 9.16
CA ARG A 178 4.47 19.24 9.12
C ARG A 178 3.90 17.91 8.62
N TRP A 179 4.63 17.24 7.72
CA TRP A 179 4.25 15.93 7.19
C TRP A 179 4.42 14.80 8.19
N VAL A 180 5.10 14.99 9.33
CA VAL A 180 5.17 13.98 10.40
C VAL A 180 3.78 13.74 10.98
N ILE A 181 3.01 14.81 11.24
CA ILE A 181 1.64 14.70 11.78
C ILE A 181 0.73 14.08 10.71
N VAL A 182 0.81 14.59 9.47
CA VAL A 182 0.03 14.06 8.34
C VAL A 182 0.32 12.57 8.13
N LEU A 183 1.59 12.16 8.22
CA LEU A 183 1.98 10.75 8.13
C LEU A 183 1.33 9.91 9.23
N GLY A 184 1.36 10.35 10.49
CA GLY A 184 0.71 9.61 11.58
C GLY A 184 -0.80 9.45 11.35
N ILE A 185 -1.46 10.49 10.83
CA ILE A 185 -2.88 10.45 10.47
C ILE A 185 -3.14 9.47 9.32
N VAL A 186 -2.41 9.62 8.22
CA VAL A 186 -2.54 8.76 7.03
C VAL A 186 -2.21 7.31 7.35
N TYR A 187 -1.27 7.05 8.25
CA TYR A 187 -0.98 5.70 8.73
C TYR A 187 -2.12 5.12 9.57
N GLY A 188 -2.74 5.91 10.45
CA GLY A 188 -3.96 5.49 11.16
C GLY A 188 -5.08 5.11 10.21
N LEU A 189 -5.31 5.91 9.16
CA LEU A 189 -6.27 5.59 8.10
C LEU A 189 -5.88 4.33 7.31
N ALA A 190 -4.59 4.06 7.12
CA ALA A 190 -4.11 2.83 6.49
C ALA A 190 -4.37 1.59 7.38
N LEU A 191 -4.16 1.70 8.69
CA LEU A 191 -4.54 0.66 9.65
C LEU A 191 -6.04 0.41 9.63
N GLU A 192 -6.84 1.48 9.54
CA GLU A 192 -8.29 1.44 9.37
C GLU A 192 -8.77 0.96 8.00
N THR A 193 -7.83 0.77 7.06
CA THR A 193 -8.14 0.21 5.75
C THR A 193 -7.95 -1.30 5.79
N LYS A 194 -6.74 -1.81 6.08
CA LYS A 194 -6.44 -3.26 6.02
C LYS A 194 -5.24 -3.62 6.90
N HIS A 195 -5.26 -4.83 7.45
CA HIS A 195 -4.25 -5.31 8.38
C HIS A 195 -2.80 -5.32 7.84
N ASN A 196 -2.60 -5.46 6.53
CA ASN A 196 -1.26 -5.45 5.95
C ASN A 196 -0.50 -4.13 6.21
N ALA A 197 -1.20 -3.03 6.54
CA ALA A 197 -0.60 -1.77 6.93
C ALA A 197 0.30 -1.88 8.17
N TRP A 198 0.06 -2.85 9.07
CA TRP A 198 0.89 -3.10 10.26
C TRP A 198 2.35 -3.47 9.91
N THR A 199 2.63 -3.90 8.68
CA THR A 199 3.99 -4.24 8.21
C THR A 199 4.82 -3.02 7.79
N ILE A 200 4.18 -1.89 7.46
CA ILE A 200 4.84 -0.72 6.88
C ILE A 200 5.91 -0.09 7.78
N PRO A 201 5.71 0.08 9.11
CA PRO A 201 6.74 0.66 9.97
C PRO A 201 8.09 -0.05 9.87
N ALA A 202 8.10 -1.37 9.70
CA ALA A 202 9.33 -2.15 9.53
C ALA A 202 10.04 -1.81 8.21
N ILE A 203 9.30 -1.67 7.11
CA ILE A 203 9.84 -1.28 5.79
C ILE A 203 10.42 0.13 5.85
N LEU A 204 9.69 1.07 6.43
CA LEU A 204 10.13 2.47 6.58
C LEU A 204 11.32 2.59 7.53
N TRP A 205 11.43 1.68 8.51
CA TRP A 205 12.61 1.63 9.36
C TRP A 205 13.87 1.22 8.60
N VAL A 206 13.79 0.17 7.77
CA VAL A 206 14.93 -0.22 6.91
C VAL A 206 15.34 0.97 6.04
N HIS A 207 14.37 1.67 5.44
CA HIS A 207 14.65 2.90 4.69
C HIS A 207 15.31 4.00 5.55
N TRP A 208 14.81 4.23 6.77
CA TRP A 208 15.38 5.21 7.70
C TRP A 208 16.86 4.93 8.01
N VAL A 209 17.24 3.66 8.15
CA VAL A 209 18.65 3.27 8.34
C VAL A 209 19.49 3.78 7.16
N PHE A 210 19.06 3.58 5.91
CA PHE A 210 19.77 4.11 4.74
C PHE A 210 19.87 5.64 4.75
N VAL A 211 18.82 6.34 5.19
CA VAL A 211 18.82 7.81 5.33
C VAL A 211 19.85 8.25 6.37
N VAL A 212 19.93 7.58 7.53
CA VAL A 212 20.89 7.90 8.59
C VAL A 212 22.32 7.61 8.13
N LEU A 213 22.57 6.44 7.55
CA LEU A 213 23.88 6.08 7.00
C LEU A 213 24.32 7.09 5.93
N GLY A 214 23.38 7.56 5.09
CA GLY A 214 23.66 8.50 4.01
C GLY A 214 24.00 9.92 4.44
N ARG A 215 23.87 10.24 5.73
CA ARG A 215 24.22 11.55 6.29
C ARG A 215 25.67 11.62 6.81
N ARG A 216 26.42 10.51 6.69
CA ARG A 216 27.82 10.36 7.17
C ARG A 216 28.81 11.35 6.55
N ASP A 217 28.54 11.87 5.35
CA ASP A 217 29.49 12.64 4.54
C ASP A 217 29.81 14.07 5.01
N ARG A 218 29.22 14.58 6.10
CA ARG A 218 29.50 15.97 6.56
C ARG A 218 30.02 16.12 8.00
N GLY A 219 30.22 15.03 8.75
CA GLY A 219 30.53 15.15 10.19
C GLY A 219 31.38 14.04 10.84
N GLY A 220 31.95 13.12 10.06
CA GLY A 220 32.83 12.06 10.57
C GLY A 220 32.13 10.93 11.33
N ASP A 221 32.90 9.90 11.71
CA ASP A 221 32.43 8.63 12.29
C ASP A 221 31.71 8.76 13.65
N ALA A 222 31.97 9.82 14.41
CA ALA A 222 31.34 10.05 15.71
C ALA A 222 29.83 10.38 15.60
N GLY A 223 29.40 11.04 14.51
CA GLY A 223 27.98 11.33 14.26
C GLY A 223 27.18 10.09 13.89
N LEU A 224 27.80 9.14 13.17
CA LEU A 224 27.20 7.88 12.75
C LEU A 224 26.98 6.94 13.93
N LYS A 225 28.02 6.65 14.72
CA LYS A 225 27.93 5.78 15.90
C LYS A 225 26.83 6.24 16.87
N ARG A 226 26.63 7.56 16.97
CA ARG A 226 25.65 8.19 17.87
C ARG A 226 24.24 8.28 17.27
N GLY A 227 24.09 8.47 15.96
CA GLY A 227 22.80 8.38 15.26
C GLY A 227 22.25 6.96 15.21
N VAL A 228 23.15 5.98 15.04
CA VAL A 228 22.88 4.55 15.21
C VAL A 228 22.45 4.29 16.65
N PHE A 229 23.21 4.73 17.65
CA PHE A 229 22.81 4.59 19.06
C PHE A 229 21.41 5.16 19.34
N VAL A 230 21.10 6.41 18.98
CA VAL A 230 19.76 6.99 19.20
C VAL A 230 18.68 6.24 18.44
N THR A 231 18.92 5.86 17.19
CA THR A 231 17.95 5.09 16.38
C THR A 231 17.67 3.74 17.04
N PHE A 232 18.70 3.01 17.46
CA PHE A 232 18.56 1.68 18.07
C PHE A 232 18.14 1.71 19.55
N SER A 233 18.47 2.76 20.32
CA SER A 233 18.02 2.95 21.71
C SER A 233 16.56 3.38 21.81
N ILE A 234 16.03 4.08 20.79
CA ILE A 234 14.59 4.34 20.66
C ILE A 234 13.86 3.11 20.09
N LEU A 235 14.54 2.30 19.27
CA LEU A 235 13.95 1.11 18.65
C LEU A 235 13.93 -0.14 19.52
N GLY A 236 14.90 -0.36 20.41
CA GLY A 236 14.94 -1.54 21.27
C GLY A 236 13.58 -1.80 21.94
N PRO A 237 12.92 -0.77 22.50
CA PRO A 237 11.57 -0.87 23.05
C PRO A 237 10.42 -1.02 22.02
N LEU A 238 10.53 -0.47 20.80
CA LEU A 238 9.51 -0.62 19.74
C LEU A 238 9.60 -1.98 19.04
N LEU A 239 10.81 -2.48 18.80
CA LEU A 239 11.09 -3.86 18.40
C LEU A 239 10.73 -4.82 19.53
N ALA A 240 10.98 -4.46 20.80
CA ALA A 240 10.49 -5.23 21.93
C ALA A 240 8.96 -5.19 21.98
N LEU A 241 8.27 -4.08 21.70
CA LEU A 241 6.80 -4.03 21.64
C LEU A 241 6.25 -4.84 20.47
N TYR A 242 6.88 -4.77 19.29
CA TYR A 242 6.58 -5.61 18.13
C TYR A 242 6.89 -7.09 18.39
N ALA A 243 7.98 -7.39 19.09
CA ALA A 243 8.36 -8.73 19.51
C ALA A 243 7.50 -9.22 20.68
N THR A 244 6.98 -8.38 21.56
CA THR A 244 6.00 -8.74 22.61
C THR A 244 4.64 -8.95 21.96
N PHE A 245 4.32 -8.23 20.89
CA PHE A 245 3.15 -8.50 20.05
C PHE A 245 3.30 -9.81 19.25
N HIS A 246 4.50 -10.12 18.73
CA HIS A 246 4.79 -11.40 18.07
C HIS A 246 4.89 -12.58 19.07
N PHE A 247 5.73 -12.49 20.10
CA PHE A 247 6.04 -13.57 21.06
C PHE A 247 5.11 -13.65 22.27
N GLY A 248 4.54 -12.54 22.75
CA GLY A 248 3.53 -12.55 23.82
C GLY A 248 2.18 -13.11 23.37
N VAL A 249 1.97 -13.21 22.05
CA VAL A 249 0.83 -13.87 21.41
C VAL A 249 1.21 -15.26 20.85
N LEU A 250 2.44 -15.48 20.39
CA LEU A 250 2.92 -16.83 20.02
C LEU A 250 3.02 -17.78 21.21
N ALA A 251 3.50 -17.31 22.37
CA ALA A 251 3.78 -18.17 23.52
C ALA A 251 2.52 -18.85 24.10
N PRO A 252 1.36 -18.17 24.22
CA PRO A 252 0.10 -18.83 24.59
C PRO A 252 -0.45 -19.77 23.50
N VAL A 253 -0.20 -19.47 22.21
CA VAL A 253 -0.68 -20.29 21.08
C VAL A 253 0.14 -21.57 20.89
N LEU A 254 1.42 -21.55 21.29
CA LEU A 254 2.30 -22.73 21.31
C LEU A 254 2.20 -23.52 22.63
N ALA A 255 1.60 -22.94 23.68
CA ALA A 255 1.36 -23.62 24.94
C ALA A 255 0.08 -24.47 24.84
N THR A 256 0.24 -25.77 24.63
CA THR A 256 -0.84 -26.77 24.57
C THR A 256 -1.51 -27.06 25.93
N GLU A 257 -1.38 -26.18 26.92
CA GLU A 257 -1.81 -26.43 28.31
C GLU A 257 -2.76 -25.30 28.80
N PRO A 258 -4.02 -25.60 29.16
CA PRO A 258 -5.02 -24.60 29.52
C PRO A 258 -4.88 -23.99 30.94
N SER A 259 -3.74 -24.15 31.63
CA SER A 259 -3.71 -24.07 33.11
C SER A 259 -2.91 -22.92 33.73
N LEU A 260 -2.41 -21.95 32.96
CA LEU A 260 -1.73 -20.77 33.54
C LEU A 260 -2.60 -19.52 33.48
N ASP A 261 -3.33 -19.30 34.59
CA ASP A 261 -4.08 -18.08 34.90
C ASP A 261 -3.13 -16.86 34.98
N PHE A 262 -2.85 -16.22 33.85
CA PHE A 262 -2.15 -14.94 33.78
C PHE A 262 -3.09 -13.77 34.08
N GLN A 263 -3.79 -13.80 35.22
CA GLN A 263 -4.71 -12.73 35.63
C GLN A 263 -4.02 -11.43 36.07
N LEU A 264 -2.68 -11.41 36.20
CA LEU A 264 -1.92 -10.23 36.64
C LEU A 264 -1.36 -9.35 35.50
N VAL A 265 -1.54 -9.71 34.23
CA VAL A 265 -1.12 -8.88 33.06
C VAL A 265 -2.33 -8.19 32.37
N GLY A 266 -3.52 -8.30 32.95
CA GLY A 266 -4.80 -7.95 32.34
C GLY A 266 -5.26 -6.49 32.46
N SER A 267 -4.41 -5.52 32.81
CA SER A 267 -4.81 -4.10 32.84
C SER A 267 -4.43 -3.39 31.54
N PRO A 268 -5.40 -2.90 30.73
CA PRO A 268 -5.13 -2.02 29.58
C PRO A 268 -4.35 -0.76 29.99
N VAL A 269 -4.49 -0.33 31.26
CA VAL A 269 -3.71 0.79 31.82
C VAL A 269 -2.22 0.45 31.88
N LEU A 270 -1.83 -0.81 32.12
CA LEU A 270 -0.43 -1.25 32.10
C LEU A 270 0.12 -1.44 30.68
N ALA A 271 -0.73 -1.76 29.69
CA ALA A 271 -0.34 -1.77 28.27
C ALA A 271 -0.24 -0.35 27.66
N LEU A 272 -0.98 0.61 28.22
CA LEU A 272 -0.94 2.02 27.83
C LEU A 272 0.07 2.85 28.66
N LEU A 273 0.48 2.41 29.85
CA LEU A 273 1.48 3.07 30.71
C LEU A 273 2.85 3.31 30.05
N PRO A 274 3.34 2.48 29.10
CA PRO A 274 4.52 2.82 28.32
C PRO A 274 4.31 4.04 27.46
N ILE A 275 3.09 4.40 27.03
CA ILE A 275 2.84 5.47 26.07
C ILE A 275 3.07 6.87 26.68
N PRO A 276 2.50 7.24 27.86
CA PRO A 276 2.85 8.48 28.54
C PRO A 276 4.30 8.52 28.99
N LEU A 277 4.84 7.40 29.51
CA LEU A 277 6.24 7.32 29.93
C LEU A 277 7.19 7.45 28.73
N TYR A 278 6.84 6.86 27.58
CA TYR A 278 7.55 6.98 26.31
C TYR A 278 7.41 8.36 25.70
N LEU A 279 6.23 8.99 25.76
CA LEU A 279 6.03 10.38 25.37
C LEU A 279 6.87 11.33 26.24
N VAL A 280 6.91 11.10 27.55
CA VAL A 280 7.73 11.87 28.50
C VAL A 280 9.22 11.63 28.24
N ILE A 281 9.68 10.38 28.12
CA ILE A 281 11.07 10.06 27.78
C ILE A 281 11.43 10.63 26.41
N THR A 282 10.55 10.52 25.41
CA THR A 282 10.76 11.06 24.06
C THR A 282 10.79 12.58 24.09
N VAL A 283 9.94 13.25 24.86
CA VAL A 283 9.94 14.71 25.02
C VAL A 283 11.16 15.18 25.79
N LEU A 284 11.60 14.46 26.83
CA LEU A 284 12.82 14.75 27.58
C LEU A 284 14.07 14.53 26.72
N LEU A 285 14.14 13.43 25.96
CA LEU A 285 15.18 13.17 24.97
C LEU A 285 15.13 14.17 23.82
N ALA A 286 13.94 14.63 23.41
CA ALA A 286 13.75 15.67 22.39
C ALA A 286 14.26 17.01 22.89
N ARG A 287 13.94 17.39 24.13
CA ARG A 287 14.40 18.64 24.78
C ARG A 287 15.91 18.61 24.99
N TRP A 288 16.45 17.48 25.43
CA TRP A 288 17.89 17.23 25.54
C TRP A 288 18.61 17.23 24.17
N ALA A 289 18.00 16.65 23.14
CA ALA A 289 18.50 16.66 21.76
C ALA A 289 18.43 18.04 21.10
N ARG A 290 17.39 18.83 21.42
CA ARG A 290 17.17 20.21 20.95
C ARG A 290 18.25 21.14 21.50
N ALA A 291 18.73 20.89 22.71
CA ALA A 291 19.86 21.60 23.32
C ALA A 291 21.21 21.37 22.63
N ARG A 292 21.36 20.37 21.74
CA ARG A 292 22.67 20.03 21.14
C ARG A 292 22.72 19.81 19.61
N ARG A 293 21.66 20.11 18.82
CA ARG A 293 21.52 19.80 17.35
C ARG A 293 21.23 18.32 16.96
N TRP A 294 20.62 17.50 17.84
CA TRP A 294 20.49 16.02 17.67
C TRP A 294 19.13 15.57 17.15
N THR A 295 18.19 16.50 16.95
CA THR A 295 16.80 16.21 16.53
C THR A 295 16.70 15.59 15.13
N ARG A 296 17.76 15.66 14.31
CA ARG A 296 17.78 15.12 12.94
C ARG A 296 17.83 13.60 12.85
N PHE A 297 18.31 12.89 13.88
CA PHE A 297 18.46 11.42 13.87
C PHE A 297 17.31 10.68 14.55
N VAL A 298 16.33 11.41 15.09
CA VAL A 298 15.12 10.81 15.63
C VAL A 298 14.16 10.51 14.48
N PRO A 299 13.62 9.28 14.36
CA PRO A 299 12.66 8.92 13.33
C PRO A 299 11.26 9.46 13.69
N TRP A 300 11.08 10.78 13.70
CA TRP A 300 9.82 11.43 14.09
C TRP A 300 8.60 10.88 13.38
N GLY A 301 8.73 10.49 12.10
CA GLY A 301 7.67 9.84 11.35
C GLY A 301 7.21 8.51 11.98
N LEU A 302 8.15 7.64 12.36
CA LEU A 302 7.81 6.36 13.02
C LEU A 302 7.17 6.58 14.38
N LEU A 303 7.61 7.61 15.12
CA LEU A 303 7.01 7.99 16.40
C LEU A 303 5.56 8.46 16.22
N ALA A 304 5.32 9.33 15.24
CA ALA A 304 3.97 9.80 14.94
C ALA A 304 3.05 8.66 14.50
N MET A 305 3.56 7.73 13.70
CA MET A 305 2.82 6.51 13.33
C MET A 305 2.48 5.65 14.55
N ALA A 306 3.43 5.44 15.46
CA ALA A 306 3.24 4.62 16.66
C ALA A 306 2.25 5.23 17.67
N VAL A 307 2.13 6.56 17.70
CA VAL A 307 1.20 7.26 18.61
C VAL A 307 -0.15 7.52 17.94
N LEU A 308 -0.17 8.21 16.80
CA LEU A 308 -1.42 8.60 16.14
C LEU A 308 -2.10 7.43 15.44
N GLY A 309 -1.34 6.46 14.93
CA GLY A 309 -1.87 5.30 14.22
C GLY A 309 -2.89 4.51 15.05
N PRO A 310 -2.49 3.96 16.21
CA PRO A 310 -3.40 3.21 17.09
C PRO A 310 -4.58 4.05 17.60
N LEU A 311 -4.37 5.35 17.89
CA LEU A 311 -5.44 6.24 18.36
C LEU A 311 -6.52 6.42 17.29
N ILE A 312 -6.13 6.61 16.04
CA ILE A 312 -7.06 6.75 14.91
C ILE A 312 -7.73 5.42 14.60
N PHE A 313 -6.98 4.32 14.66
CA PHE A 313 -7.51 2.96 14.49
C PHE A 313 -8.64 2.66 15.47
N VAL A 314 -8.39 2.77 16.78
CA VAL A 314 -9.43 2.55 17.79
C VAL A 314 -10.53 3.62 17.69
N GLY A 315 -10.17 4.88 17.43
CA GLY A 315 -11.11 5.99 17.40
C GLY A 315 -12.13 5.91 16.27
N LEU A 316 -11.73 5.44 15.09
CA LEU A 316 -12.60 5.35 13.91
C LEU A 316 -13.35 4.03 13.78
N TRP A 317 -13.00 3.02 14.58
CA TRP A 317 -13.64 1.71 14.53
C TRP A 317 -14.49 1.45 15.78
N PRO A 318 -15.81 1.69 15.74
CA PRO A 318 -16.67 1.57 16.91
C PRO A 318 -16.65 0.21 17.59
N TRP A 319 -16.46 -0.87 16.81
CA TRP A 319 -16.26 -2.20 17.36
C TRP A 319 -15.11 -2.23 18.39
N MET A 320 -14.07 -1.42 18.27
CA MET A 320 -12.98 -1.40 19.25
C MET A 320 -13.28 -0.63 20.55
N TRP A 321 -14.41 0.08 20.67
CA TRP A 321 -14.66 0.99 21.81
C TRP A 321 -15.02 0.26 23.12
N PHE A 322 -15.66 -0.90 23.03
CA PHE A 322 -16.01 -1.73 24.18
C PHE A 322 -15.11 -2.96 24.20
N ASP A 323 -14.68 -3.38 25.39
CA ASP A 323 -13.80 -4.55 25.59
C ASP A 323 -12.54 -4.50 24.69
N THR A 324 -12.00 -3.29 24.48
CA THR A 324 -10.96 -2.99 23.47
C THR A 324 -9.81 -3.99 23.48
N ALA A 325 -9.31 -4.35 24.67
CA ALA A 325 -8.20 -5.30 24.78
C ALA A 325 -8.58 -6.72 24.32
N ALA A 326 -9.79 -7.18 24.62
CA ALA A 326 -10.28 -8.49 24.20
C ALA A 326 -10.50 -8.51 22.68
N ARG A 327 -11.18 -7.50 22.14
CA ARG A 327 -11.45 -7.35 20.70
C ARG A 327 -10.18 -7.17 19.87
N PHE A 328 -9.19 -6.47 20.40
CA PHE A 328 -7.88 -6.38 19.75
C PHE A 328 -7.15 -7.73 19.72
N ARG A 329 -7.24 -8.54 20.79
CA ARG A 329 -6.69 -9.91 20.79
C ARG A 329 -7.41 -10.80 19.78
N GLU A 330 -8.72 -10.69 19.68
CA GLU A 330 -9.53 -11.42 18.70
C GLU A 330 -9.13 -11.04 17.26
N TYR A 331 -9.09 -9.74 16.96
CA TYR A 331 -8.62 -9.23 15.68
C TYR A 331 -7.21 -9.71 15.33
N ALA A 332 -6.28 -9.65 16.28
CA ALA A 332 -4.92 -10.15 16.07
C ALA A 332 -4.89 -11.67 15.86
N GLY A 333 -5.64 -12.43 16.67
CA GLY A 333 -5.73 -13.89 16.60
C GLY A 333 -6.29 -14.39 15.26
N PHE A 334 -7.30 -13.71 14.71
CA PHE A 334 -7.85 -14.05 13.38
C PHE A 334 -6.80 -13.95 12.28
N HIS A 335 -6.01 -12.86 12.26
CA HIS A 335 -5.02 -12.64 11.21
C HIS A 335 -3.80 -13.55 11.31
N LEU A 336 -3.55 -14.13 12.49
CA LEU A 336 -2.49 -15.12 12.70
C LEU A 336 -2.90 -16.53 12.28
N ASN A 337 -4.19 -16.86 12.34
CA ASN A 337 -4.73 -18.21 12.07
C ASN A 337 -5.66 -18.24 10.84
N HIS A 338 -5.41 -17.36 9.87
CA HIS A 338 -6.31 -17.10 8.76
C HIS A 338 -6.64 -18.35 7.94
N VAL A 339 -7.90 -18.46 7.51
CA VAL A 339 -8.40 -19.53 6.63
C VAL A 339 -7.58 -19.59 5.34
N HIS A 340 -7.21 -20.79 4.92
CA HIS A 340 -6.46 -21.02 3.69
C HIS A 340 -7.38 -21.15 2.49
N TYR A 341 -6.95 -20.57 1.37
CA TYR A 341 -7.63 -20.73 0.10
C TYR A 341 -6.90 -21.73 -0.78
N ASN A 342 -7.67 -22.52 -1.53
CA ASN A 342 -7.13 -23.31 -2.63
C ASN A 342 -6.44 -22.39 -3.65
N MET A 343 -5.23 -22.76 -4.06
CA MET A 343 -4.49 -22.03 -5.08
C MET A 343 -3.75 -22.99 -6.00
N ALA A 344 -4.23 -23.13 -7.25
CA ALA A 344 -3.49 -23.81 -8.31
C ALA A 344 -2.33 -22.95 -8.83
N TYR A 345 -1.14 -23.53 -8.87
CA TYR A 345 0.08 -22.88 -9.34
C TYR A 345 1.05 -23.90 -9.90
N LEU A 346 1.41 -23.75 -11.18
CA LEU A 346 2.36 -24.62 -11.89
C LEU A 346 1.98 -26.11 -11.83
N GLY A 347 0.69 -26.42 -12.01
CA GLY A 347 0.16 -27.80 -12.01
C GLY A 347 -0.10 -28.38 -10.62
N GLU A 348 0.39 -27.74 -9.57
CA GLU A 348 0.18 -28.14 -8.18
C GLU A 348 -0.91 -27.30 -7.53
N ASN A 349 -1.70 -27.93 -6.66
CA ASN A 349 -2.79 -27.26 -5.97
C ASN A 349 -2.50 -27.15 -4.46
N TYR A 350 -2.33 -25.92 -3.99
CA TYR A 350 -1.92 -25.63 -2.62
C TYR A 350 -3.13 -25.31 -1.74
N PHE A 351 -3.19 -25.91 -0.57
CA PHE A 351 -4.28 -25.75 0.41
C PHE A 351 -3.81 -25.20 1.77
N ALA A 352 -2.52 -25.20 2.03
CA ALA A 352 -1.89 -24.66 3.23
C ALA A 352 -0.46 -24.20 2.90
N PRO A 353 0.11 -23.22 3.62
CA PRO A 353 1.49 -22.81 3.42
C PRO A 353 2.47 -23.98 3.66
N PRO A 354 3.69 -23.93 3.09
CA PRO A 354 4.26 -22.82 2.32
C PRO A 354 3.83 -22.81 0.85
N MET A 355 3.49 -21.63 0.32
CA MET A 355 3.50 -21.42 -1.13
C MET A 355 4.94 -21.40 -1.65
N PRO A 356 5.19 -21.79 -2.91
CA PRO A 356 6.51 -21.65 -3.50
C PRO A 356 6.99 -20.20 -3.46
N VAL A 357 8.26 -19.99 -3.11
CA VAL A 357 8.91 -18.67 -3.10
C VAL A 357 8.73 -17.95 -4.44
N SER A 358 8.66 -18.68 -5.54
CA SER A 358 8.46 -18.15 -6.89
C SER A 358 7.07 -17.54 -7.13
N TYR A 359 6.05 -17.89 -6.33
CA TYR A 359 4.65 -17.55 -6.57
C TYR A 359 4.40 -16.05 -6.82
N PRO A 360 4.74 -15.12 -5.89
CA PRO A 360 4.47 -13.69 -6.12
C PRO A 360 5.26 -13.11 -7.31
N TRP A 361 6.42 -13.68 -7.63
CA TRP A 361 7.28 -13.22 -8.72
C TRP A 361 6.77 -13.66 -10.09
N VAL A 362 6.47 -14.96 -10.24
CA VAL A 362 5.91 -15.52 -11.46
C VAL A 362 4.53 -14.93 -11.70
N MET A 363 3.68 -14.83 -10.67
CA MET A 363 2.38 -14.19 -10.82
C MET A 363 2.50 -12.70 -11.18
N THR A 364 3.51 -11.97 -10.68
CA THR A 364 3.76 -10.60 -11.16
C THR A 364 4.12 -10.58 -12.65
N LEU A 365 5.03 -11.45 -13.10
CA LEU A 365 5.38 -11.57 -14.52
C LEU A 365 4.17 -11.95 -15.40
N PHE A 366 3.31 -12.83 -14.88
CA PHE A 366 2.20 -13.42 -15.60
C PHE A 366 0.94 -12.55 -15.58
N THR A 367 0.90 -11.47 -14.79
CA THR A 367 -0.33 -10.67 -14.60
C THR A 367 -0.13 -9.16 -14.72
N VAL A 368 1.12 -8.69 -14.71
CA VAL A 368 1.48 -7.31 -15.03
C VAL A 368 1.98 -7.26 -16.48
N PRO A 369 1.52 -6.31 -17.32
CA PRO A 369 1.93 -6.24 -18.72
C PRO A 369 3.46 -6.30 -18.87
N LEU A 370 3.95 -7.18 -19.76
CA LEU A 370 5.38 -7.49 -19.89
C LEU A 370 6.21 -6.23 -20.15
N VAL A 371 5.71 -5.30 -20.96
CA VAL A 371 6.38 -4.02 -21.23
C VAL A 371 6.58 -3.22 -19.94
N THR A 372 5.58 -3.17 -19.05
CA THR A 372 5.70 -2.50 -17.75
C THR A 372 6.75 -3.18 -16.88
N VAL A 373 6.80 -4.51 -16.83
CA VAL A 373 7.80 -5.25 -16.05
C VAL A 373 9.22 -4.98 -16.58
N VAL A 374 9.43 -5.06 -17.90
CA VAL A 374 10.73 -4.81 -18.54
C VAL A 374 11.19 -3.37 -18.30
N LEU A 375 10.28 -2.40 -18.44
CA LEU A 375 10.59 -0.99 -18.16
C LEU A 375 10.88 -0.77 -16.66
N ALA A 376 10.14 -1.41 -15.75
CA ALA A 376 10.38 -1.31 -14.32
C ALA A 376 11.77 -1.87 -13.95
N LEU A 377 12.12 -3.06 -14.43
CA LEU A 377 13.44 -3.66 -14.23
C LEU A 377 14.55 -2.80 -14.83
N SER A 378 14.33 -2.25 -16.03
CA SER A 378 15.28 -1.31 -16.67
C SER A 378 15.45 -0.03 -15.84
N GLY A 379 14.35 0.51 -15.29
CA GLY A 379 14.37 1.69 -14.43
C GLY A 379 15.10 1.45 -13.12
N ILE A 380 14.89 0.27 -12.50
CA ILE A 380 15.66 -0.19 -11.34
C ILE A 380 17.13 -0.28 -11.71
N GLY A 381 17.49 -0.90 -12.83
CA GLY A 381 18.87 -1.02 -13.31
C GLY A 381 19.55 0.35 -13.49
N VAL A 382 18.85 1.32 -14.10
CA VAL A 382 19.35 2.71 -14.26
C VAL A 382 19.58 3.40 -12.91
N ARG A 383 18.80 3.05 -11.89
CA ARG A 383 18.87 3.66 -10.54
C ARG A 383 19.59 2.81 -9.51
N LEU A 384 20.10 1.63 -9.88
CA LEU A 384 20.69 0.66 -8.96
C LEU A 384 21.83 1.27 -8.13
N ARG A 385 22.70 2.07 -8.78
CA ARG A 385 23.78 2.78 -8.11
C ARG A 385 23.28 3.70 -6.98
N ALA A 386 22.16 4.38 -7.17
CA ALA A 386 21.57 5.28 -6.17
C ALA A 386 20.93 4.54 -4.98
N MET A 387 20.75 3.22 -5.08
CA MET A 387 20.21 2.36 -4.01
C MET A 387 21.31 1.78 -3.11
N LEU A 388 22.58 1.84 -3.53
CA LEU A 388 23.67 1.23 -2.77
C LEU A 388 23.89 1.93 -1.42
N PRO A 389 24.22 1.16 -0.36
CA PRO A 389 24.58 1.74 0.92
C PRO A 389 25.77 2.70 0.81
N PRO A 390 25.76 3.81 1.58
CA PRO A 390 26.92 4.67 1.71
C PRO A 390 28.09 3.89 2.32
N GLY A 391 29.29 4.09 1.78
CA GLY A 391 30.51 3.33 2.03
C GLY A 391 30.74 2.19 1.02
N VAL A 392 29.69 1.52 0.55
CA VAL A 392 29.78 0.48 -0.49
C VAL A 392 29.80 1.13 -1.87
N LEU A 393 28.94 2.13 -2.08
CA LEU A 393 28.85 2.89 -3.32
C LEU A 393 30.20 3.47 -3.74
N GLU A 394 30.90 4.16 -2.83
CA GLU A 394 32.17 4.83 -3.11
C GLU A 394 33.32 3.84 -3.37
N ARG A 395 33.22 2.61 -2.81
CA ARG A 395 34.22 1.55 -2.99
C ARG A 395 34.01 0.75 -4.26
N VAL A 396 32.76 0.38 -4.55
CA VAL A 396 32.42 -0.59 -5.62
C VAL A 396 32.00 0.12 -6.91
N TRP A 397 31.38 1.30 -6.82
CA TRP A 397 30.85 2.02 -7.98
C TRP A 397 31.07 3.54 -7.90
N PRO A 398 32.34 4.01 -7.89
CA PRO A 398 32.68 5.40 -7.59
C PRO A 398 32.16 6.39 -8.64
N VAL A 399 32.13 6.01 -9.93
CA VAL A 399 31.73 6.89 -11.04
C VAL A 399 30.40 6.44 -11.64
N GLY A 400 29.45 7.36 -11.77
CA GLY A 400 28.16 7.10 -12.42
C GLY A 400 27.26 8.33 -12.46
N LYS A 401 26.17 8.26 -13.24
CA LYS A 401 25.22 9.38 -13.40
C LYS A 401 24.09 9.39 -12.36
N ALA A 402 23.75 8.22 -11.81
CA ALA A 402 22.71 8.09 -10.80
C ALA A 402 23.30 8.28 -9.41
N GLU A 403 23.01 9.44 -8.81
CA GLU A 403 23.41 9.76 -7.44
C GLU A 403 22.22 9.58 -6.47
N PRO A 404 22.47 9.10 -5.24
CA PRO A 404 21.46 9.05 -4.19
C PRO A 404 21.11 10.46 -3.70
N ASP A 405 19.83 10.72 -3.47
CA ASP A 405 19.42 11.95 -2.80
C ASP A 405 19.44 11.82 -1.27
N SER A 406 19.30 12.95 -0.57
CA SER A 406 19.31 13.02 0.89
C SER A 406 18.19 12.23 1.56
N SER A 407 17.09 11.99 0.85
CA SER A 407 15.94 11.23 1.33
C SER A 407 16.04 9.75 0.98
N ARG A 408 17.09 9.33 0.26
CA ARG A 408 17.26 7.99 -0.28
C ARG A 408 16.01 7.51 -1.01
N THR A 409 15.48 8.36 -1.91
CA THR A 409 14.21 8.11 -2.61
C THR A 409 14.19 6.77 -3.31
N ASP A 410 15.25 6.41 -4.05
CA ASP A 410 15.30 5.15 -4.78
C ASP A 410 15.21 3.92 -3.86
N VAL A 411 15.82 3.99 -2.66
CA VAL A 411 15.73 2.94 -1.65
C VAL A 411 14.31 2.80 -1.11
N LEU A 412 13.61 3.92 -0.87
CA LEU A 412 12.21 3.89 -0.43
C LEU A 412 11.33 3.23 -1.48
N LEU A 413 11.40 3.70 -2.73
CA LEU A 413 10.54 3.18 -3.80
C LEU A 413 10.83 1.71 -4.07
N PHE A 414 12.11 1.33 -4.10
CA PHE A 414 12.50 -0.08 -4.27
C PHE A 414 12.04 -0.93 -3.09
N GLY A 415 12.22 -0.47 -1.85
CA GLY A 415 11.76 -1.18 -0.65
C GLY A 415 10.25 -1.37 -0.64
N MET A 416 9.47 -0.35 -1.03
CA MET A 416 8.02 -0.45 -1.14
C MET A 416 7.56 -1.35 -2.30
N ALA A 417 8.29 -1.38 -3.42
CA ALA A 417 8.04 -2.32 -4.52
C ALA A 417 8.35 -3.77 -4.11
N LEU A 418 9.42 -3.98 -3.35
CA LEU A 418 9.97 -5.29 -3.02
C LEU A 418 9.26 -5.95 -1.83
N ALA A 419 8.97 -5.19 -0.78
CA ALA A 419 8.59 -5.75 0.51
C ALA A 419 7.31 -6.60 0.47
N PRO A 420 6.20 -6.20 -0.21
CA PRO A 420 5.04 -7.08 -0.31
C PRO A 420 5.37 -8.42 -0.98
N LEU A 421 6.14 -8.43 -2.07
CA LEU A 421 6.56 -9.67 -2.74
C LEU A 421 7.38 -10.58 -1.82
N VAL A 422 8.29 -10.00 -1.03
CA VAL A 422 9.12 -10.74 -0.07
C VAL A 422 8.27 -11.32 1.06
N VAL A 423 7.37 -10.53 1.65
CA VAL A 423 6.47 -11.01 2.71
C VAL A 423 5.62 -12.19 2.21
N ILE A 424 5.10 -12.12 0.99
CA ILE A 424 4.32 -13.20 0.37
C ILE A 424 5.18 -14.44 0.08
N SER A 425 6.48 -14.25 -0.17
CA SER A 425 7.41 -15.35 -0.41
C SER A 425 7.81 -16.10 0.87
N MET A 426 7.45 -15.61 2.06
CA MET A 426 7.83 -16.25 3.31
C MET A 426 7.04 -17.54 3.54
N PRO A 427 7.70 -18.62 4.03
CA PRO A 427 7.07 -19.94 4.14
C PRO A 427 5.95 -20.01 5.19
N TRP A 428 5.88 -19.05 6.12
CA TRP A 428 4.82 -18.95 7.13
C TRP A 428 3.67 -18.03 6.72
N THR A 429 3.77 -17.35 5.57
CA THR A 429 2.71 -16.46 5.12
C THR A 429 1.51 -17.30 4.65
N PRO A 430 0.29 -17.10 5.23
CA PRO A 430 -0.87 -17.90 4.86
C PRO A 430 -1.18 -17.84 3.36
N ILE A 431 -1.83 -18.89 2.84
CA ILE A 431 -2.28 -18.89 1.44
C ILE A 431 -3.55 -18.07 1.33
N PHE A 432 -3.46 -16.98 0.59
CA PHE A 432 -4.59 -16.07 0.40
C PHE A 432 -4.62 -15.46 -0.99
N GLY A 433 -5.74 -14.77 -1.24
CA GLY A 433 -6.33 -14.56 -2.55
C GLY A 433 -5.62 -13.85 -3.70
N GLY A 434 -4.51 -14.42 -4.15
CA GLY A 434 -3.84 -14.07 -5.40
C GLY A 434 -3.15 -12.70 -5.34
N THR A 435 -3.00 -12.09 -6.52
CA THR A 435 -2.19 -10.88 -6.75
C THR A 435 -2.58 -9.66 -5.92
N LYS A 436 -3.82 -9.62 -5.41
CA LYS A 436 -4.39 -8.49 -4.67
C LYS A 436 -3.57 -8.10 -3.43
N HIS A 437 -2.86 -9.05 -2.84
CA HIS A 437 -2.10 -8.83 -1.60
C HIS A 437 -0.80 -8.06 -1.80
N TRP A 438 -0.27 -8.02 -3.03
CA TRP A 438 0.95 -7.28 -3.37
C TRP A 438 0.74 -6.22 -4.45
N PHE A 439 -0.51 -5.85 -4.75
CA PHE A 439 -0.80 -4.60 -5.47
C PHE A 439 -0.12 -3.36 -4.87
N PRO A 440 0.09 -3.25 -3.54
CA PRO A 440 0.92 -2.19 -2.97
C PRO A 440 2.32 -2.04 -3.59
N SER A 441 2.88 -3.08 -4.23
CA SER A 441 4.14 -3.00 -4.97
C SER A 441 4.05 -2.23 -6.29
N TYR A 442 2.90 -2.30 -6.97
CA TYR A 442 2.76 -1.92 -8.38
C TYR A 442 2.87 -0.42 -8.66
N PRO A 443 2.38 0.51 -7.80
CA PRO A 443 2.64 1.94 -7.96
C PRO A 443 4.13 2.27 -8.09
N PHE A 444 4.96 1.57 -7.31
CA PHE A 444 6.40 1.80 -7.26
C PHE A 444 7.13 1.15 -8.44
N LEU A 445 6.69 -0.04 -8.90
CA LEU A 445 7.15 -0.62 -10.16
C LEU A 445 6.83 0.31 -11.34
N ALA A 446 5.62 0.88 -11.37
CA ALA A 446 5.21 1.83 -12.41
C ALA A 446 6.05 3.11 -12.38
N LEU A 447 6.46 3.61 -11.20
CA LEU A 447 7.40 4.73 -11.08
C LEU A 447 8.77 4.40 -11.71
N PHE A 448 9.32 3.21 -11.47
CA PHE A 448 10.55 2.77 -12.16
C PHE A 448 10.35 2.61 -13.67
N ALA A 449 9.19 2.10 -14.11
CA ALA A 449 8.86 2.03 -15.53
C ALA A 449 8.83 3.42 -16.18
N GLY A 450 8.27 4.42 -15.49
CA GLY A 450 8.30 5.82 -15.92
C GLY A 450 9.71 6.39 -16.04
N ILE A 451 10.64 6.00 -15.17
CA ILE A 451 12.05 6.39 -15.28
C ILE A 451 12.65 5.86 -16.58
N ALA A 452 12.50 4.55 -16.85
CA ALA A 452 13.00 3.94 -18.08
C ALA A 452 12.37 4.54 -19.35
N PHE A 453 11.06 4.82 -19.31
CA PHE A 453 10.33 5.45 -20.41
C PHE A 453 11.00 6.75 -20.88
N VAL A 454 11.44 7.62 -19.96
CA VAL A 454 12.08 8.89 -20.33
C VAL A 454 13.36 8.67 -21.13
N PHE A 455 14.14 7.63 -20.80
CA PHE A 455 15.33 7.26 -21.56
C PHE A 455 14.98 6.67 -22.93
N VAL A 456 13.98 5.78 -22.99
CA VAL A 456 13.52 5.18 -24.24
C VAL A 456 12.99 6.24 -25.20
N ALA A 457 12.12 7.14 -24.74
CA ALA A 457 11.57 8.21 -25.56
C ALA A 457 12.64 9.16 -26.11
N ARG A 458 13.66 9.46 -25.30
CA ARG A 458 14.84 10.23 -25.75
C ARG A 458 15.64 9.47 -26.81
N ALA A 459 15.91 8.19 -26.56
CA ALA A 459 16.67 7.33 -27.46
C ALA A 459 15.98 7.14 -28.83
N VAL A 460 14.64 7.01 -28.82
CA VAL A 460 13.81 6.98 -30.04
C VAL A 460 13.98 8.28 -30.81
N ARG A 461 13.86 9.44 -30.13
CA ARG A 461 14.01 10.74 -30.80
C ARG A 461 15.40 10.91 -31.42
N GLU A 462 16.46 10.53 -30.72
CA GLU A 462 17.85 10.67 -31.17
C GLU A 462 18.20 9.74 -32.34
N ARG A 463 17.51 8.60 -32.48
CA ARG A 463 17.73 7.63 -33.57
C ARG A 463 16.89 7.88 -34.82
N LEU A 464 15.88 8.73 -34.75
CA LEU A 464 15.05 9.05 -35.91
C LEU A 464 15.81 9.92 -36.92
N PRO A 465 15.74 9.61 -38.23
CA PRO A 465 16.35 10.45 -39.26
C PRO A 465 15.86 11.89 -39.16
N ALA A 466 16.75 12.86 -39.41
CA ALA A 466 16.41 14.29 -39.36
C ALA A 466 15.24 14.68 -40.30
N LYS A 467 15.00 13.88 -41.34
CA LYS A 467 13.90 14.03 -42.30
C LYS A 467 12.52 13.68 -41.74
N VAL A 468 12.43 12.94 -40.63
CA VAL A 468 11.14 12.64 -39.99
C VAL A 468 10.70 13.88 -39.22
N PRO A 469 9.58 14.55 -39.60
CA PRO A 469 9.14 15.81 -39.02
C PRO A 469 8.45 15.60 -37.66
N MET A 470 9.16 14.99 -36.72
CA MET A 470 8.61 14.69 -35.40
C MET A 470 9.25 15.56 -34.33
N THR A 471 8.45 16.44 -33.71
CA THR A 471 8.90 17.25 -32.57
C THR A 471 9.27 16.35 -31.39
N PRO A 472 10.12 16.80 -30.45
CA PRO A 472 10.40 16.04 -29.22
C PRO A 472 9.14 15.70 -28.42
N TYR A 473 8.10 16.53 -28.48
CA TYR A 473 6.82 16.25 -27.83
C TYR A 473 6.08 15.09 -28.49
N THR A 474 5.85 15.14 -29.81
CA THR A 474 5.22 14.05 -30.56
C THR A 474 5.99 12.74 -30.44
N ALA A 475 7.33 12.76 -30.45
CA ALA A 475 8.13 11.56 -30.26
C ALA A 475 7.86 10.90 -28.91
N ARG A 476 7.82 11.71 -27.84
CA ARG A 476 7.51 11.23 -26.49
C ARG A 476 6.11 10.64 -26.39
N VAL A 477 5.11 11.32 -26.94
CA VAL A 477 3.71 10.84 -26.94
C VAL A 477 3.59 9.55 -27.72
N ALA A 478 4.14 9.47 -28.94
CA ALA A 478 4.12 8.27 -29.74
C ALA A 478 4.81 7.09 -29.05
N THR A 479 5.98 7.31 -28.44
CA THR A 479 6.65 6.28 -27.65
C THR A 479 5.82 5.85 -26.44
N ALA A 480 5.18 6.78 -25.73
CA ALA A 480 4.31 6.44 -24.60
C ALA A 480 3.11 5.58 -25.06
N CYS A 481 2.41 5.99 -26.12
CA CYS A 481 1.30 5.23 -26.70
C CYS A 481 1.74 3.81 -27.11
N LEU A 482 2.88 3.68 -27.78
CA LEU A 482 3.41 2.38 -28.19
C LEU A 482 3.72 1.47 -26.99
N LEU A 483 4.33 2.01 -25.94
CA LEU A 483 4.71 1.23 -24.76
C LEU A 483 3.52 0.90 -23.84
N LEU A 484 2.47 1.72 -23.85
CA LEU A 484 1.24 1.51 -23.07
C LEU A 484 0.21 0.65 -23.82
N ALA A 485 0.29 0.57 -25.15
CA ALA A 485 -0.67 -0.15 -25.98
C ALA A 485 -0.87 -1.62 -25.56
N PRO A 486 0.16 -2.42 -25.22
CA PRO A 486 -0.07 -3.79 -24.79
C PRO A 486 -0.93 -3.90 -23.52
N GLY A 487 -0.68 -3.06 -22.51
CA GLY A 487 -1.50 -3.04 -21.29
C GLY A 487 -2.95 -2.60 -21.56
N ALA A 488 -3.14 -1.61 -22.44
CA ALA A 488 -4.46 -1.17 -22.85
C ALA A 488 -5.24 -2.27 -23.60
N ILE A 489 -4.60 -2.93 -24.57
CA ILE A 489 -5.18 -4.03 -25.36
C ILE A 489 -5.54 -5.20 -24.44
N GLU A 490 -4.63 -5.61 -23.56
CA GLU A 490 -4.88 -6.68 -22.60
C GLU A 490 -6.03 -6.32 -21.64
N THR A 491 -6.10 -5.06 -21.19
CA THR A 491 -7.18 -4.60 -20.29
C THR A 491 -8.53 -4.69 -20.98
N VAL A 492 -8.65 -4.18 -22.21
CA VAL A 492 -9.88 -4.25 -23.01
C VAL A 492 -10.27 -5.71 -23.28
N HIS A 493 -9.32 -6.54 -23.71
CA HIS A 493 -9.57 -7.95 -24.02
C HIS A 493 -9.99 -8.76 -22.79
N SER A 494 -9.48 -8.42 -21.61
CA SER A 494 -9.78 -9.14 -20.37
C SER A 494 -11.09 -8.72 -19.70
N HIS A 495 -11.67 -7.57 -20.06
CA HIS A 495 -12.87 -7.07 -19.43
C HIS A 495 -14.11 -7.85 -19.90
N PRO A 496 -15.04 -8.25 -19.01
CA PRO A 496 -15.08 -8.02 -17.56
C PRO A 496 -14.38 -9.10 -16.70
N PHE A 497 -13.70 -10.09 -17.29
CA PHE A 497 -13.07 -11.24 -16.63
C PHE A 497 -11.62 -11.02 -16.16
N GLY A 498 -11.32 -9.87 -15.55
CA GLY A 498 -9.95 -9.49 -15.20
C GLY A 498 -9.22 -10.44 -14.25
N LEU A 499 -9.93 -11.21 -13.42
CA LEU A 499 -9.32 -12.22 -12.52
C LEU A 499 -8.70 -13.40 -13.26
N SER A 500 -9.27 -13.77 -14.40
CA SER A 500 -8.76 -14.82 -15.28
C SER A 500 -7.67 -14.33 -16.22
N HIS A 501 -7.34 -13.03 -16.18
CA HIS A 501 -6.31 -12.48 -17.06
C HIS A 501 -4.92 -13.02 -16.71
N TYR A 502 -4.26 -13.45 -17.78
CA TYR A 502 -2.84 -13.79 -17.84
C TYR A 502 -2.23 -13.10 -19.05
N THR A 503 -1.04 -12.52 -18.88
CA THR A 503 -0.34 -11.74 -19.92
C THR A 503 0.21 -12.66 -21.00
N TYR A 504 0.66 -12.09 -22.12
CA TYR A 504 1.35 -12.87 -23.16
C TYR A 504 2.63 -13.55 -22.67
N ALA A 505 3.24 -13.09 -21.57
CA ALA A 505 4.39 -13.78 -20.97
C ALA A 505 4.03 -15.18 -20.42
N ALA A 506 2.75 -15.42 -20.12
CA ALA A 506 2.21 -16.71 -19.73
C ALA A 506 1.61 -17.49 -20.92
N GLY A 507 1.68 -16.96 -22.15
CA GLY A 507 0.92 -17.48 -23.30
C GLY A 507 -0.56 -17.10 -23.28
N GLY A 508 -0.93 -16.04 -22.54
CA GLY A 508 -2.33 -15.65 -22.33
C GLY A 508 -3.08 -16.64 -21.42
N VAL A 509 -4.41 -16.59 -21.46
CA VAL A 509 -5.27 -17.51 -20.69
C VAL A 509 -5.02 -18.99 -21.06
N PRO A 510 -4.88 -19.38 -22.35
CA PRO A 510 -4.61 -20.77 -22.71
C PRO A 510 -3.25 -21.26 -22.18
N GLY A 511 -2.18 -20.48 -22.37
CA GLY A 511 -0.85 -20.87 -21.88
C GLY A 511 -0.82 -20.97 -20.35
N ALA A 512 -1.48 -20.07 -19.64
CA ALA A 512 -1.63 -20.19 -18.18
C ALA A 512 -2.37 -21.46 -17.76
N ALA A 513 -3.37 -21.89 -18.55
CA ALA A 513 -4.05 -23.17 -18.31
C ALA A 513 -3.13 -24.37 -18.57
N ASP A 514 -2.31 -24.34 -19.63
CA ASP A 514 -1.30 -25.37 -19.92
C ASP A 514 -0.25 -25.46 -18.80
N TYR A 515 0.12 -24.32 -18.21
CA TYR A 515 0.97 -24.26 -17.02
C TYR A 515 0.25 -24.68 -15.73
N GLY A 516 -1.03 -25.05 -15.76
CA GLY A 516 -1.78 -25.42 -14.56
C GLY A 516 -1.94 -24.28 -13.55
N MET A 517 -2.07 -23.05 -14.03
CA MET A 517 -2.31 -21.87 -13.20
C MET A 517 -3.77 -21.76 -12.79
N ASN A 518 -4.03 -21.10 -11.65
CA ASN A 518 -5.39 -20.82 -11.20
C ASN A 518 -6.19 -20.01 -12.23
N ARG A 519 -7.27 -20.58 -12.77
CA ARG A 519 -8.11 -19.93 -13.79
C ARG A 519 -8.97 -18.80 -13.22
N GLN A 520 -9.47 -18.95 -12.00
CA GLN A 520 -10.28 -17.95 -11.33
C GLN A 520 -10.23 -18.14 -9.82
N PHE A 521 -9.96 -17.06 -9.11
CA PHE A 521 -9.83 -17.07 -7.67
C PHE A 521 -11.12 -16.66 -6.91
N TRP A 522 -12.08 -15.91 -7.52
CA TRP A 522 -13.28 -15.36 -6.82
C TRP A 522 -14.63 -15.69 -7.48
N GLY A 523 -14.97 -16.98 -7.58
CA GLY A 523 -16.33 -17.40 -7.89
C GLY A 523 -16.47 -18.19 -9.18
N PHE A 524 -17.70 -18.64 -9.44
CA PHE A 524 -18.05 -19.45 -10.59
C PHE A 524 -18.13 -18.57 -11.83
N THR A 525 -17.29 -18.82 -12.84
CA THR A 525 -17.61 -18.41 -14.21
C THR A 525 -18.58 -19.45 -14.76
N THR A 526 -19.78 -19.03 -15.13
CA THR A 526 -20.67 -19.83 -15.99
C THR A 526 -20.07 -19.98 -17.37
#